data_AF-A0A369H0P0-F1
#
_entry.id   AF-A0A369H0P0-F1
#
_cell.length_a   1.000
_cell.length_b   1.000
_cell.length_c   1.000
_cell.angle_alpha   90.00
_cell.angle_beta   90.00
_cell.angle_gamma   90.00
#
_symmetry.space_group_name_H-M   'P 1'
#
loop_
_entity.id
_entity.type
_entity.pdbx_description
1 polymer ?
#
loop_
_entity_poly.entity_id
_entity_poly.type
_entity_poly.pdbx_seq_one_letter_code
_entity_poly.pdbx_strand_id
1 'polypeptide(L)'
;MSSLNSLNAASEDRKARLAKLRGIKRKQPTEDVAPEPEQQQQPGQQQPEQQQAEPDVARQYLSGRNYDFETRGPKLGFETMPNKGLERPTLEEQAADVAADVEKRAAQEATDDKGIDLLKLQPKKPNWDLKRNLEKKMGILNVRTDNAIASLVRQRISSSQKGSGADARPADGDAAEVDGMALVEGLR
;
A
#
# COMPACT_ATOMS: atom_id res chain seq x y z
N MET A 1 -49.29 -13.25 -23.85
CA MET A 1 -49.48 -14.49 -23.07
C MET A 1 -48.87 -15.74 -23.75
N SER A 2 -48.71 -15.81 -25.08
CA SER A 2 -48.23 -17.05 -25.77
C SER A 2 -46.73 -17.37 -25.71
N SER A 3 -45.84 -16.42 -25.38
CA SER A 3 -44.38 -16.67 -25.35
C SER A 3 -43.94 -17.49 -24.13
N LEU A 4 -44.63 -17.36 -23.00
CA LEU A 4 -44.33 -18.13 -21.80
C LEU A 4 -44.67 -19.62 -22.03
N ASN A 5 -45.77 -19.90 -22.71
CA ASN A 5 -46.15 -21.26 -23.07
C ASN A 5 -45.18 -21.91 -24.06
N SER A 6 -44.64 -21.17 -25.05
CA SER A 6 -43.66 -21.72 -25.99
C SER A 6 -42.31 -22.00 -25.32
N LEU A 7 -41.86 -21.13 -24.41
CA LEU A 7 -40.65 -21.36 -23.62
C LEU A 7 -40.79 -22.57 -22.68
N ASN A 8 -41.96 -22.74 -22.07
CA ASN A 8 -42.21 -23.87 -21.18
C ASN A 8 -42.22 -25.20 -21.96
N ALA A 9 -42.88 -25.23 -23.14
CA ALA A 9 -42.88 -26.39 -24.03
C ALA A 9 -41.46 -26.78 -24.50
N ALA A 10 -40.63 -25.80 -24.89
CA ALA A 10 -39.24 -26.05 -25.27
C ALA A 10 -38.39 -26.62 -24.12
N SER A 11 -38.70 -26.23 -22.87
CA SER A 11 -38.02 -26.76 -21.68
C SER A 11 -38.38 -28.23 -21.41
N GLU A 12 -39.63 -28.60 -21.63
CA GLU A 12 -40.14 -29.97 -21.46
C GLU A 12 -39.57 -30.91 -22.53
N ASP A 13 -39.49 -30.46 -23.79
CA ASP A 13 -38.86 -31.21 -24.88
C ASP A 13 -37.38 -31.52 -24.60
N ARG A 14 -36.63 -30.53 -24.07
CA ARG A 14 -35.23 -30.72 -23.69
C ARG A 14 -35.09 -31.74 -22.55
N LYS A 15 -35.95 -31.68 -21.53
CA LYS A 15 -35.96 -32.65 -20.43
C LYS A 15 -36.26 -34.07 -20.93
N ALA A 16 -37.25 -34.21 -21.80
CA ALA A 16 -37.60 -35.50 -22.41
C ALA A 16 -36.43 -36.08 -23.25
N ARG A 17 -35.74 -35.22 -24.03
CA ARG A 17 -34.57 -35.64 -24.81
C ARG A 17 -33.41 -36.10 -23.92
N LEU A 18 -33.15 -35.40 -22.82
CA LEU A 18 -32.11 -35.79 -21.86
C LEU A 18 -32.46 -37.09 -21.12
N ALA A 19 -33.73 -37.31 -20.76
CA ALA A 19 -34.19 -38.56 -20.15
C ALA A 19 -33.97 -39.76 -21.08
N LYS A 20 -34.29 -39.61 -22.38
CA LYS A 20 -34.01 -40.64 -23.41
C LYS A 20 -32.51 -40.94 -23.52
N LEU A 21 -31.66 -39.92 -23.49
CA LEU A 21 -30.20 -40.09 -23.54
C LEU A 21 -29.61 -40.71 -22.27
N ARG A 22 -30.25 -40.51 -21.10
CA ARG A 22 -29.81 -41.15 -19.85
C ARG A 22 -30.07 -42.66 -19.81
N GLY A 23 -31.13 -43.14 -20.48
CA GLY A 23 -31.41 -44.58 -20.59
C GLY A 23 -30.42 -45.35 -21.47
N ILE A 24 -29.83 -44.67 -22.46
CA ILE A 24 -28.92 -45.30 -23.45
C ILE A 24 -27.55 -45.63 -22.84
N LYS A 25 -27.08 -44.88 -21.83
CA LYS A 25 -25.80 -45.19 -21.14
C LYS A 25 -25.88 -46.38 -20.16
N ARG A 26 -27.08 -46.88 -19.85
CA ARG A 26 -27.29 -47.96 -18.86
C ARG A 26 -27.79 -49.28 -19.46
N LYS A 27 -27.88 -49.40 -20.79
CA LYS A 27 -28.21 -50.66 -21.46
C LYS A 27 -27.18 -50.98 -22.54
N GLN A 28 -25.98 -51.39 -22.12
CA GLN A 28 -25.30 -52.47 -22.85
C GLN A 28 -25.77 -53.78 -22.22
N PRO A 29 -26.44 -54.67 -22.95
CA PRO A 29 -26.75 -56.00 -22.45
C PRO A 29 -25.48 -56.85 -22.51
N THR A 30 -25.09 -57.40 -21.37
CA THR A 30 -24.12 -58.49 -21.25
C THR A 30 -24.90 -59.71 -20.77
N GLU A 31 -25.18 -60.61 -21.72
CA GLU A 31 -25.55 -62.03 -21.51
C GLU A 31 -24.44 -62.81 -22.25
N ASP A 32 -23.83 -63.92 -21.81
CA ASP A 32 -24.03 -64.84 -20.69
C ASP A 32 -22.69 -65.63 -20.46
N VAL A 33 -22.38 -65.99 -19.20
CA VAL A 33 -21.88 -67.30 -18.67
C VAL A 33 -20.79 -68.06 -19.47
N ALA A 34 -19.57 -68.41 -18.99
CA ALA A 34 -19.17 -69.25 -17.84
C ALA A 34 -17.61 -69.28 -17.66
N PRO A 35 -17.04 -69.96 -16.62
CA PRO A 35 -15.78 -69.59 -15.94
C PRO A 35 -14.51 -70.46 -16.23
N GLU A 36 -13.33 -69.85 -15.96
CA GLU A 36 -12.05 -70.34 -15.36
C GLU A 36 -11.42 -71.70 -15.76
N PRO A 37 -10.06 -71.82 -15.83
CA PRO A 37 -9.24 -71.75 -14.62
C PRO A 37 -7.90 -70.98 -14.69
N GLU A 38 -7.64 -70.29 -13.60
CA GLU A 38 -6.42 -70.33 -12.77
C GLU A 38 -5.04 -70.27 -13.47
N GLN A 39 -4.39 -69.11 -13.38
CA GLN A 39 -2.98 -69.07 -12.96
C GLN A 39 -2.81 -68.00 -11.87
N GLN A 40 -2.53 -68.51 -10.67
CA GLN A 40 -2.12 -67.77 -9.49
C GLN A 40 -0.75 -67.11 -9.75
N GLN A 41 -0.64 -65.81 -9.45
CA GLN A 41 0.53 -65.26 -8.76
C GLN A 41 0.20 -63.91 -8.12
N GLN A 42 0.60 -63.80 -6.86
CA GLN A 42 0.32 -62.76 -5.87
C GLN A 42 1.05 -61.42 -6.14
N PRO A 43 0.70 -60.33 -5.42
CA PRO A 43 1.06 -58.96 -5.79
C PRO A 43 2.49 -58.59 -5.38
N GLY A 44 3.33 -58.31 -6.39
CA GLY A 44 4.66 -57.75 -6.21
C GLY A 44 4.59 -56.26 -5.90
N GLN A 45 4.96 -55.91 -4.66
CA GLN A 45 5.37 -54.56 -4.28
C GLN A 45 6.55 -54.14 -5.16
N GLN A 46 6.40 -53.07 -5.94
CA GLN A 46 7.53 -52.40 -6.58
C GLN A 46 7.81 -51.11 -5.82
N GLN A 47 8.85 -51.15 -4.99
CA GLN A 47 9.55 -49.97 -4.50
C GLN A 47 10.25 -49.26 -5.68
N PRO A 48 10.54 -47.96 -5.55
CA PRO A 48 10.89 -47.10 -6.68
C PRO A 48 12.33 -47.37 -7.13
N GLU A 49 12.47 -47.89 -8.34
CA GLU A 49 13.77 -47.89 -9.01
C GLU A 49 14.17 -46.47 -9.39
N GLN A 50 15.34 -46.08 -8.91
CA GLN A 50 16.04 -44.84 -9.23
C GLN A 50 16.45 -44.89 -10.71
N GLN A 51 15.54 -44.46 -11.58
CA GLN A 51 15.83 -44.24 -12.99
C GLN A 51 16.54 -42.90 -13.15
N GLN A 52 17.71 -42.98 -13.77
CA GLN A 52 18.58 -41.88 -14.12
C GLN A 52 17.79 -40.85 -14.95
N ALA A 53 17.97 -39.57 -14.61
CA ALA A 53 17.24 -38.44 -15.17
C ALA A 53 17.63 -38.19 -16.64
N GLU A 54 17.05 -38.96 -17.55
CA GLU A 54 16.86 -38.52 -18.94
C GLU A 54 15.92 -37.30 -18.92
N PRO A 55 16.22 -36.22 -19.67
CA PRO A 55 15.35 -35.06 -19.71
C PRO A 55 14.01 -35.48 -20.35
N ASP A 56 12.95 -35.43 -19.55
CA ASP A 56 11.59 -35.73 -19.97
C ASP A 56 11.19 -34.74 -21.09
N VAL A 57 11.41 -35.14 -22.34
CA VAL A 57 11.19 -34.34 -23.55
C VAL A 57 9.76 -33.82 -23.62
N ALA A 58 8.80 -34.50 -22.99
CA ALA A 58 7.43 -34.04 -22.87
C ALA A 58 7.32 -32.68 -22.15
N ARG A 59 8.15 -32.41 -21.14
CA ARG A 59 8.21 -31.12 -20.42
C ARG A 59 8.77 -29.99 -21.29
N GLN A 60 9.72 -30.32 -22.17
CA GLN A 60 10.38 -29.35 -23.05
C GLN A 60 9.51 -28.94 -24.23
N TYR A 61 8.73 -29.87 -24.80
CA TYR A 61 7.98 -29.65 -26.04
C TYR A 61 6.49 -29.39 -25.85
N LEU A 62 5.88 -29.81 -24.74
CA LEU A 62 4.49 -29.52 -24.42
C LEU A 62 4.45 -28.37 -23.39
N SER A 63 4.60 -27.13 -23.85
CA SER A 63 4.29 -25.98 -22.99
C SER A 63 2.78 -25.94 -22.74
N GLY A 64 2.37 -26.69 -21.71
CA GLY A 64 1.00 -26.85 -21.25
C GLY A 64 0.42 -25.52 -20.83
N ARG A 65 -0.20 -24.81 -21.79
CA ARG A 65 -0.99 -23.63 -21.46
C ARG A 65 -2.11 -24.08 -20.52
N ASN A 66 -1.99 -23.65 -19.26
CA ASN A 66 -2.86 -24.00 -18.15
C ASN A 66 -2.88 -25.50 -17.77
N TYR A 67 -1.81 -26.26 -18.01
CA TYR A 67 -1.67 -27.65 -17.51
C TYR A 67 -0.44 -27.77 -16.63
N ASP A 68 -0.60 -28.40 -15.47
CA ASP A 68 0.49 -28.74 -14.56
C ASP A 68 0.77 -30.25 -14.60
N PHE A 69 2.04 -30.60 -14.78
CA PHE A 69 2.50 -31.98 -14.94
C PHE A 69 2.61 -32.73 -13.62
N GLU A 70 2.83 -32.03 -12.51
CA GLU A 70 2.92 -32.64 -11.19
C GLU A 70 1.54 -33.09 -10.71
N THR A 71 0.55 -32.20 -10.84
CA THR A 71 -0.85 -32.48 -10.48
C THR A 71 -1.65 -33.15 -11.60
N ARG A 72 -1.06 -33.29 -12.80
CA ARG A 72 -1.68 -33.82 -14.04
C ARG A 72 -3.05 -33.20 -14.35
N GLY A 73 -3.20 -31.91 -14.08
CA GLY A 73 -4.48 -31.19 -14.14
C GLY A 73 -4.35 -29.74 -14.60
N PRO A 74 -5.48 -29.01 -14.70
CA PRO A 74 -5.44 -27.60 -15.05
C PRO A 74 -4.83 -26.76 -13.91
N LYS A 75 -3.94 -25.82 -14.24
CA LYS A 75 -3.27 -24.95 -13.26
C LYS A 75 -4.24 -23.89 -12.72
N LEU A 76 -4.89 -24.19 -11.61
CA LEU A 76 -5.83 -23.27 -10.98
C LEU A 76 -5.09 -22.24 -10.11
N GLY A 77 -4.71 -21.12 -10.72
CA GLY A 77 -4.19 -19.96 -9.99
C GLY A 77 -2.78 -20.17 -9.40
N PHE A 78 -2.56 -19.59 -8.21
CA PHE A 78 -1.29 -19.64 -7.48
C PHE A 78 -1.41 -20.60 -6.30
N GLU A 79 -0.52 -21.60 -6.20
CA GLU A 79 -0.47 -22.56 -5.08
C GLU A 79 0.01 -21.90 -3.78
N THR A 80 0.89 -20.91 -3.92
CA THR A 80 1.33 -20.03 -2.85
C THR A 80 0.71 -18.65 -3.02
N MET A 81 0.25 -18.04 -1.93
CA MET A 81 -0.21 -16.65 -1.96
C MET A 81 0.88 -15.77 -2.58
N PRO A 82 0.58 -14.96 -3.62
CA PRO A 82 1.57 -14.09 -4.27
C PRO A 82 2.25 -13.11 -3.31
N ASN A 83 1.60 -12.84 -2.19
CA ASN A 83 2.09 -11.91 -1.16
C ASN A 83 3.09 -12.57 -0.18
N LYS A 84 3.22 -13.91 -0.21
CA LYS A 84 4.08 -14.65 0.72
C LYS A 84 5.55 -14.48 0.31
N GLY A 85 6.29 -13.69 1.09
CA GLY A 85 7.73 -13.44 0.87
C GLY A 85 8.06 -12.07 0.26
N LEU A 86 7.08 -11.15 0.15
CA LEU A 86 7.40 -9.76 -0.15
C LEU A 86 8.05 -9.10 1.07
N GLU A 87 9.22 -8.50 0.89
CA GLU A 87 9.89 -7.70 1.92
C GLU A 87 9.17 -6.38 2.20
N ARG A 88 8.37 -5.90 1.23
CA ARG A 88 7.60 -4.66 1.35
C ARG A 88 6.14 -4.98 1.67
N PRO A 89 5.52 -4.25 2.62
CA PRO A 89 4.11 -4.45 2.92
C PRO A 89 3.26 -4.13 1.69
N THR A 90 2.15 -4.83 1.57
CA THR A 90 1.18 -4.59 0.51
C THR A 90 0.47 -3.26 0.72
N LEU A 91 -0.09 -2.69 -0.35
CA LEU A 91 -0.86 -1.44 -0.25
C LEU A 91 -2.06 -1.58 0.69
N GLU A 92 -2.67 -2.76 0.74
CA GLU A 92 -3.79 -3.07 1.63
C GLU A 92 -3.37 -3.04 3.10
N GLU A 93 -2.21 -3.62 3.42
CA GLU A 93 -1.63 -3.57 4.78
C GLU A 93 -1.29 -2.13 5.17
N GLN A 94 -0.65 -1.36 4.27
CA GLN A 94 -0.35 0.05 4.53
C GLN A 94 -1.63 0.88 4.73
N ALA A 95 -2.67 0.63 3.94
CA ALA A 95 -3.95 1.30 4.09
C ALA A 95 -4.62 0.94 5.43
N ALA A 96 -4.53 -0.33 5.84
CA ALA A 96 -5.03 -0.79 7.14
C ALA A 96 -4.28 -0.12 8.31
N ASP A 97 -2.96 0.01 8.23
CA ASP A 97 -2.15 0.69 9.25
C ASP A 97 -2.54 2.18 9.37
N VAL A 98 -2.67 2.87 8.23
CA VAL A 98 -3.10 4.27 8.21
C VAL A 98 -4.51 4.43 8.76
N ALA A 99 -5.43 3.53 8.43
CA ALA A 99 -6.79 3.54 8.98
C ALA A 99 -6.76 3.36 10.51
N ALA A 100 -5.99 2.39 11.01
CA ALA A 100 -5.84 2.15 12.45
C ALA A 100 -5.24 3.35 13.18
N ASP A 101 -4.26 4.03 12.58
CA ASP A 101 -3.66 5.23 13.15
C ASP A 101 -4.62 6.43 13.17
N VAL A 102 -5.44 6.60 12.13
CA VAL A 102 -6.48 7.63 12.09
C VAL A 102 -7.55 7.35 13.14
N GLU A 103 -8.00 6.11 13.28
CA GLU A 103 -8.97 5.71 14.31
C GLU A 103 -8.42 5.94 15.72
N LYS A 104 -7.16 5.58 16.00
CA LYS A 104 -6.51 5.85 17.29
C LYS A 104 -6.43 7.34 17.58
N ARG A 105 -6.05 8.16 16.59
CA ARG A 105 -5.99 9.62 16.74
C ARG A 105 -7.37 10.21 16.99
N ALA A 106 -8.39 9.76 16.26
CA ALA A 106 -9.76 10.21 16.45
C ALA A 106 -10.29 9.80 17.83
N ALA A 107 -9.97 8.59 18.30
CA ALA A 107 -10.33 8.14 19.65
C ALA A 107 -9.64 8.96 20.74
N GLN A 108 -8.34 9.26 20.58
CA GLN A 108 -7.59 10.14 21.48
C GLN A 108 -8.18 11.56 21.51
N GLU A 109 -8.51 12.13 20.35
CA GLU A 109 -9.13 13.45 20.24
C GLU A 109 -10.55 13.48 20.82
N ALA A 110 -11.28 12.36 20.78
CA ALA A 110 -12.59 12.23 21.41
C ALA A 110 -12.52 12.04 22.93
N THR A 111 -11.49 11.36 23.45
CA THR A 111 -11.27 11.23 24.91
C THR A 111 -10.72 12.51 25.53
N ASP A 112 -9.99 13.29 24.74
CA ASP A 112 -9.67 14.65 25.11
C ASP A 112 -10.99 15.45 25.03
N ASP A 113 -11.66 15.68 26.16
CA ASP A 113 -12.86 16.54 26.32
C ASP A 113 -12.55 18.03 26.03
N LYS A 114 -11.79 18.30 24.96
CA LYS A 114 -11.65 19.59 24.31
C LYS A 114 -12.99 19.85 23.65
N GLY A 115 -13.92 20.43 24.40
CA GLY A 115 -15.20 20.89 23.87
C GLY A 115 -15.00 21.58 22.52
N ILE A 116 -15.92 21.32 21.58
CA ILE A 116 -15.81 21.74 20.18
C ILE A 116 -15.37 23.21 20.13
N ASP A 117 -14.15 23.42 19.67
CA ASP A 117 -13.56 24.76 19.63
C ASP A 117 -14.26 25.57 18.53
N LEU A 118 -15.24 26.35 18.94
CA LEU A 118 -16.06 27.19 18.08
C LEU A 118 -15.22 28.15 17.22
N LEU A 119 -13.99 28.49 17.63
CA LEU A 119 -13.07 29.34 16.86
C LEU A 119 -12.40 28.58 15.70
N LYS A 120 -12.24 27.26 15.80
CA LYS A 120 -11.71 26.42 14.71
C LYS A 120 -12.77 26.17 13.64
N LEU A 121 -14.03 26.03 14.05
CA LEU A 121 -15.17 25.77 13.15
C LEU A 121 -15.66 27.02 12.38
N GLN A 122 -15.25 28.22 12.80
CA GLN A 122 -15.60 29.45 12.10
C GLN A 122 -15.08 29.46 10.65
N PRO A 123 -15.87 30.03 9.71
CA PRO A 123 -15.42 30.17 8.33
C PRO A 123 -14.13 31.00 8.29
N LYS A 124 -13.10 30.43 7.66
CA LYS A 124 -11.82 31.13 7.49
C LYS A 124 -11.98 32.29 6.50
N LYS A 125 -11.06 33.26 6.58
CA LYS A 125 -11.02 34.39 5.64
C LYS A 125 -10.87 33.86 4.20
N PRO A 126 -11.48 34.51 3.18
CA PRO A 126 -11.35 34.07 1.78
C PRO A 126 -9.90 33.92 1.30
N ASN A 127 -9.00 34.79 1.78
CA ASN A 127 -7.58 34.80 1.43
C ASN A 127 -6.71 33.89 2.33
N TRP A 128 -7.30 33.04 3.19
CA TRP A 128 -6.50 32.28 4.17
C TRP A 128 -5.58 31.24 3.51
N ASP A 129 -6.07 30.55 2.48
CA ASP A 129 -5.29 29.51 1.80
C ASP A 129 -4.15 30.12 0.96
N LEU A 130 -4.45 31.21 0.27
CA LEU A 130 -3.46 32.01 -0.44
C LEU A 130 -2.33 32.48 0.50
N LYS A 131 -2.68 33.00 1.69
CA LYS A 131 -1.69 33.36 2.71
C LYS A 131 -0.84 32.17 3.14
N ARG A 132 -1.46 31.02 3.42
CA ARG A 132 -0.74 29.81 3.82
C ARG A 132 0.25 29.34 2.75
N ASN A 133 -0.17 29.36 1.48
CA ASN A 133 0.68 28.94 0.37
C ASN A 133 1.79 29.96 0.08
N LEU A 134 1.52 31.26 0.25
CA LEU A 134 2.50 32.33 0.14
C LEU A 134 3.54 32.24 1.26
N GLU A 135 3.13 32.00 2.50
CA GLU A 135 4.02 31.88 3.65
C GLU A 135 5.08 30.80 3.45
N LYS A 136 4.67 29.61 2.96
CA LYS A 136 5.60 28.52 2.64
C LYS A 136 6.64 28.92 1.60
N LYS A 137 6.25 29.72 0.60
CA LYS A 137 7.18 30.20 -0.45
C LYS A 137 8.11 31.30 0.08
N MET A 138 7.62 32.14 0.98
CA MET A 138 8.39 33.24 1.57
C MET A 138 9.35 32.80 2.67
N GLY A 139 9.21 31.60 3.23
CA GLY A 139 10.04 31.13 4.35
C GLY A 139 11.55 31.32 4.15
N ILE A 140 12.10 30.97 2.98
CA ILE A 140 13.54 31.16 2.70
C ILE A 140 13.89 32.65 2.55
N LEU A 141 13.01 33.45 1.94
CA LEU A 141 13.24 34.87 1.74
C LEU A 141 13.18 35.65 3.07
N ASN A 142 12.27 35.26 3.97
CA ASN A 142 12.16 35.86 5.31
C ASN A 142 13.46 35.68 6.10
N VAL A 143 14.05 34.48 6.11
CA VAL A 143 15.36 34.24 6.76
C VAL A 143 16.47 35.15 6.19
N ARG A 144 16.52 35.32 4.87
CA ARG A 144 17.50 36.22 4.24
C ARG A 144 17.23 37.69 4.58
N THR A 145 15.97 38.07 4.66
CA THR A 145 15.53 39.42 5.01
C THR A 145 15.90 39.73 6.46
N ASP A 146 15.65 38.80 7.39
CA ASP A 146 16.01 38.94 8.80
C ASP A 146 17.53 39.06 8.98
N ASN A 147 18.32 38.24 8.27
CA ASN A 147 19.78 38.34 8.27
C ASN A 147 20.28 39.68 7.70
N ALA A 148 19.65 40.18 6.65
CA ALA A 148 19.98 41.48 6.06
C ALA A 148 19.62 42.63 7.01
N ILE A 149 18.46 42.57 7.68
CA ILE A 149 18.06 43.51 8.72
C ILE A 149 19.07 43.50 9.86
N ALA A 150 19.45 42.33 10.36
CA ALA A 150 20.45 42.19 11.43
C ALA A 150 21.81 42.78 11.01
N SER A 151 22.22 42.57 9.75
CA SER A 151 23.46 43.12 9.20
C SER A 151 23.41 44.66 9.11
N LEU A 152 22.29 45.22 8.63
CA LEU A 152 22.08 46.67 8.55
C LEU A 152 22.05 47.32 9.94
N VAL A 153 21.40 46.69 10.91
CA VAL A 153 21.36 47.17 12.30
C VAL A 153 22.77 47.17 12.89
N ARG A 154 23.54 46.09 12.71
CA ARG A 154 24.94 46.01 13.15
C ARG A 154 25.79 47.12 12.52
N GLN A 155 25.67 47.33 11.21
CA GLN A 155 26.39 48.39 10.51
C GLN A 155 26.02 49.77 11.05
N ARG A 156 24.72 50.04 11.25
CA ARG A 156 24.25 51.32 11.77
C ARG A 156 24.78 51.59 13.18
N ILE A 157 24.72 50.62 14.08
CA ILE A 157 25.26 50.74 15.44
C ILE A 157 26.78 51.01 15.40
N SER A 158 27.54 50.22 14.62
CA SER A 158 28.99 50.40 14.49
C SER A 158 29.36 51.77 13.91
N SER A 159 28.59 52.27 12.94
CA SER A 159 28.79 53.60 12.36
C SER A 159 28.48 54.72 13.35
N SER A 160 27.45 54.55 14.19
CA SER A 160 27.10 55.49 15.24
C SER A 160 28.18 55.53 16.33
N GLN A 161 28.70 54.36 16.75
CA GLN A 161 29.80 54.27 17.71
C GLN A 161 31.11 54.84 17.17
N LYS A 162 31.42 54.63 15.89
CA LYS A 162 32.62 55.19 15.26
C LYS A 162 32.51 56.70 15.04
N GLY A 163 31.30 57.20 14.77
CA GLY A 163 31.00 58.64 14.65
C GLY A 163 31.03 59.38 16.00
N SER A 164 30.67 58.72 17.10
CA SER A 164 30.75 59.29 18.46
C SER A 164 32.10 59.07 19.15
N GLY A 165 32.87 58.06 18.74
CA GLY A 165 34.18 57.71 19.33
C GLY A 165 35.39 58.43 18.73
N ALA A 166 35.22 59.25 17.68
CA ALA A 166 36.32 60.00 17.08
C ALA A 166 36.82 61.20 17.93
N ASP A 167 36.20 61.47 19.08
CA ASP A 167 36.63 62.51 20.05
C ASP A 167 37.12 61.94 21.40
N ALA A 168 37.27 60.61 21.53
CA ALA A 168 37.81 59.99 22.75
C ALA A 168 39.11 59.24 22.44
N ARG A 169 40.23 59.86 22.82
CA ARG A 169 41.60 59.33 22.77
C ARG A 169 41.71 57.97 23.49
N PRO A 170 42.67 57.09 23.11
CA PRO A 170 42.88 55.83 23.80
C PRO A 170 43.56 56.12 25.14
N ALA A 171 42.91 55.72 26.24
CA ALA A 171 43.56 55.51 27.52
C ALA A 171 43.42 54.02 27.84
N ASP A 172 44.56 53.37 28.03
CA ASP A 172 44.72 51.96 28.37
C ASP A 172 43.76 51.52 29.49
N GLY A 173 43.14 50.34 29.32
CA GLY A 173 42.55 49.62 30.44
C GLY A 173 41.21 48.96 30.17
N ASP A 174 41.28 47.65 29.97
CA ASP A 174 40.26 46.63 30.22
C ASP A 174 39.11 46.48 29.20
N ALA A 175 39.11 45.29 28.57
CA ALA A 175 38.09 44.83 27.66
C ALA A 175 36.82 44.46 28.43
N ALA A 176 36.04 45.46 28.83
CA ALA A 176 34.67 45.22 29.27
C ALA A 176 33.84 44.90 28.03
N GLU A 177 33.55 43.62 27.86
CA GLU A 177 32.53 43.05 26.98
C GLU A 177 31.17 43.70 27.30
N VAL A 178 30.89 44.84 26.68
CA VAL A 178 29.61 45.54 26.84
C VAL A 178 28.55 44.76 26.07
N ASP A 179 27.79 43.98 26.82
CA ASP A 179 26.68 43.16 26.34
C ASP A 179 25.67 44.01 25.55
N GLY A 180 25.50 43.71 24.27
CA GLY A 180 24.64 44.47 23.35
C GLY A 180 23.15 44.46 23.73
N MET A 181 22.75 43.60 24.66
CA MET A 181 21.38 43.54 25.20
C MET A 181 21.07 44.70 26.15
N ALA A 182 22.04 45.15 26.95
CA ALA A 182 21.83 46.19 27.96
C ALA A 182 21.57 47.58 27.34
N LEU A 183 22.16 47.85 26.17
CA LEU A 183 21.97 49.10 25.44
C LEU A 183 20.56 49.25 24.83
N VAL A 184 19.90 48.14 24.53
CA VAL A 184 18.54 48.14 23.96
C VAL A 184 17.49 48.39 25.04
N GLU A 185 17.75 48.00 26.28
CA GLU A 185 16.82 48.16 27.40
C GLU A 185 16.75 49.62 27.91
N GLY A 186 17.81 50.41 27.72
CA GLY A 186 17.85 51.83 28.08
C GLY A 186 17.10 52.78 27.11
N LEU A 187 16.55 52.28 26.01
CA LEU A 187 15.85 53.08 24.98
C LEU A 187 14.33 52.95 25.03
N ARG A 188 13.77 52.34 26.09
CA ARG A 188 12.32 52.20 26.27
C ARG A 188 11.72 53.27 27.15
#